data_AF-A0ABD6QID6-F1
#
_entry.id   AF-A0ABD6QID6-F1
#
_cell.length_a   1.000
_cell.length_b   1.000
_cell.length_c   1.000
_cell.angle_alpha   90.00
_cell.angle_beta   90.00
_cell.angle_gamma   90.00
#
_symmetry.space_group_name_H-M   'P 1'
#
loop_
_entity.id
_entity.type
_entity.pdbx_description
1 polymer ?
#
loop_
_entity_poly.entity_id
_entity_poly.type
_entity_poly.pdbx_seq_one_letter_code
_entity_poly.pdbx_strand_id
1 'polypeptide(L)' 'MAAPLALAPVVAAPAASADVCASAGGRHFSAGGCTNIAGDVATGAAIAAQHVPYVPGEVPCYTVEGVPYFTPPGEPC' A
#
# COMPACT_ATOMS: atom_id res chain seq x y z
N MET A 1 25.39 39.83 1.64
CA MET A 1 24.40 39.21 0.73
C MET A 1 23.74 38.07 1.48
N ALA A 2 22.47 38.22 1.87
CA ALA A 2 21.70 37.21 2.58
C ALA A 2 20.88 36.40 1.55
N ALA A 3 21.00 35.08 1.58
CA ALA A 3 20.25 34.19 0.68
C ALA A 3 18.80 34.01 1.18
N PRO A 4 17.80 33.92 0.29
CA PRO A 4 16.43 33.67 0.69
C PRO A 4 16.27 32.18 1.02
N LEU A 5 15.72 31.88 2.19
CA LEU A 5 15.27 30.54 2.55
C LEU A 5 14.02 30.22 1.70
N ALA A 6 14.18 29.36 0.69
CA ALA A 6 13.07 28.87 -0.11
C ALA A 6 12.16 28.00 0.76
N LEU A 7 10.93 28.47 1.01
CA LEU A 7 9.87 27.67 1.64
C LEU A 7 9.31 26.72 0.58
N ALA A 8 9.73 25.45 0.63
CA ALA A 8 9.14 24.40 -0.20
C ALA A 8 7.71 24.11 0.27
N PRO A 9 6.75 23.89 -0.64
CA PRO A 9 5.40 23.48 -0.26
C PRO A 9 5.43 22.05 0.25
N VAL A 10 5.16 21.85 1.55
CA VAL A 10 4.93 20.51 2.11
C VAL A 10 3.51 20.10 1.73
N VAL A 11 3.39 19.27 0.69
CA VAL A 11 2.15 18.56 0.38
C VAL A 11 2.02 17.44 1.41
N ALA A 12 1.30 17.71 2.50
CA ALA A 12 0.92 16.67 3.44
C ALA A 12 -0.24 15.87 2.83
N ALA A 13 0.04 14.65 2.38
CA ALA A 13 -1.02 13.71 2.03
C ALA A 13 -1.81 13.36 3.32
N PRO A 14 -3.15 13.29 3.26
CA PRO A 14 -3.94 12.87 4.42
C PRO A 14 -3.65 11.38 4.69
N ALA A 15 -2.82 11.09 5.68
CA ALA A 15 -2.64 9.75 6.22
C ALA A 15 -3.79 9.46 7.21
N ALA A 16 -4.95 9.06 6.69
CA ALA A 16 -5.99 8.49 7.52
C ALA A 16 -5.67 7.00 7.76
N SER A 17 -5.16 6.67 8.94
CA SER A 17 -4.97 5.27 9.36
C SER A 17 -6.24 4.75 10.02
N ALA A 18 -6.83 3.68 9.45
CA ALA A 18 -7.95 2.97 10.04
C ALA A 18 -7.43 1.66 10.63
N ASP A 19 -7.21 1.65 11.94
CA ASP A 19 -6.75 0.46 12.65
C ASP A 19 -7.96 -0.30 13.24
N VAL A 20 -8.03 -1.60 13.00
CA VAL A 20 -9.03 -2.49 13.61
C VAL A 20 -8.34 -3.34 14.66
N CYS A 21 -8.73 -3.15 15.90
CA CYS A 21 -8.20 -3.88 17.05
C CYS A 21 -9.13 -5.00 17.47
N ALA A 22 -8.56 -6.17 17.75
CA ALA A 22 -9.29 -7.30 18.29
C ALA A 22 -8.45 -7.99 19.38
N SER A 23 -9.14 -8.51 20.39
CA SER A 23 -8.51 -9.34 21.42
C SER A 23 -9.43 -10.47 21.83
N ALA A 24 -8.82 -11.58 22.23
CA ALA A 24 -9.48 -12.74 22.79
C ALA A 24 -8.77 -13.12 24.08
N GLY A 25 -9.54 -13.35 25.15
CA GLY A 25 -8.99 -13.58 26.47
C GLY A 25 -9.80 -14.53 27.33
N GLY A 26 -9.13 -15.14 28.29
CA GLY A 26 -9.70 -16.00 29.30
C GLY A 26 -8.81 -16.09 30.53
N ARG A 27 -9.23 -16.89 31.51
CA ARG A 27 -8.62 -17.02 32.85
C ARG A 27 -7.14 -17.47 32.87
N HIS A 28 -6.61 -17.97 31.76
CA HIS A 28 -5.22 -18.44 31.68
C HIS A 28 -4.38 -17.72 30.62
N PHE A 29 -4.98 -17.16 29.56
CA PHE A 29 -4.28 -16.42 28.51
C PHE A 29 -5.18 -15.37 27.87
N SER A 30 -4.56 -14.28 27.44
CA SER A 30 -5.16 -13.28 26.56
C SER A 30 -4.17 -12.92 25.46
N ALA A 31 -4.69 -12.74 24.26
CA ALA A 31 -3.96 -12.25 23.10
C ALA A 31 -4.79 -11.18 22.41
N GLY A 32 -4.12 -10.16 21.89
CA GLY A 32 -4.77 -9.10 21.14
C GLY A 32 -3.78 -8.31 20.32
N GLY A 33 -4.31 -7.58 19.35
CA GLY A 33 -3.53 -6.76 18.44
C GLY A 33 -4.44 -5.88 17.59
N CYS A 34 -3.81 -4.97 16.87
CA CYS A 34 -4.47 -4.12 15.89
C CYS A 34 -3.83 -4.38 14.52
N THR A 35 -4.66 -4.32 13.48
CA THR A 35 -4.18 -4.29 12.10
C THR A 35 -4.55 -2.99 11.43
N ASN A 36 -3.71 -2.52 10.52
CA ASN A 36 -3.95 -1.33 9.73
C ASN A 36 -4.66 -1.73 8.43
N ILE A 37 -5.96 -1.46 8.34
CA ILE A 37 -6.77 -1.90 7.19
C ILE A 37 -6.31 -1.24 5.89
N ALA A 38 -5.88 0.01 5.93
CA ALA A 38 -5.37 0.70 4.74
C ALA A 38 -4.10 0.00 4.19
N GLY A 39 -3.19 -0.39 5.07
CA GLY A 39 -2.01 -1.19 4.73
C GLY A 39 -2.36 -2.58 4.19
N ASP A 40 -3.29 -3.29 4.84
CA ASP A 40 -3.73 -4.61 4.40
C ASP A 40 -4.38 -4.58 3.02
N VAL A 41 -5.20 -3.56 2.74
CA VAL A 41 -5.79 -3.35 1.41
C VAL A 41 -4.72 -3.02 0.37
N ALA A 42 -3.74 -2.18 0.71
CA ALA A 42 -2.63 -1.85 -0.19
C ALA A 42 -1.78 -3.09 -0.52
N THR A 43 -1.46 -3.91 0.48
CA THR A 43 -0.81 -5.22 0.27
C THR A 43 -1.69 -6.13 -0.58
N GLY A 44 -2.98 -6.25 -0.28
CA GLY A 44 -3.91 -7.06 -1.07
C GLY A 44 -3.97 -6.63 -2.53
N ALA A 45 -4.03 -5.32 -2.78
CA ALA A 45 -3.99 -4.75 -4.12
C ALA A 45 -2.67 -5.04 -4.83
N ALA A 46 -1.54 -4.92 -4.14
CA ALA A 46 -0.22 -5.24 -4.68
C ALA A 46 -0.10 -6.73 -5.05
N ILE A 47 -0.62 -7.64 -4.22
CA ILE A 47 -0.64 -9.09 -4.51
C ILE A 47 -1.56 -9.38 -5.69
N ALA A 48 -2.75 -8.76 -5.73
CA ALA A 48 -3.69 -8.94 -6.84
C ALA A 48 -3.08 -8.48 -8.17
N ALA A 49 -2.36 -7.36 -8.17
CA ALA A 49 -1.67 -6.84 -9.34
C ALA A 49 -0.58 -7.79 -9.89
N GLN A 50 -0.08 -8.76 -9.11
CA GLN A 50 0.86 -9.77 -9.62
C GLN A 50 0.18 -10.87 -10.47
N HIS A 51 -1.14 -11.01 -10.36
CA HIS A 51 -1.85 -12.19 -10.86
C HIS A 51 -3.11 -11.87 -11.67
N VAL A 52 -3.71 -10.72 -11.44
CA VAL A 52 -5.00 -10.33 -12.01
C VAL A 52 -4.78 -9.12 -12.92
N PRO A 53 -4.92 -9.28 -14.24
CA PRO A 53 -4.81 -8.17 -15.17
C PRO A 53 -5.99 -7.20 -15.00
N TYR A 54 -5.75 -5.91 -15.22
CA TYR A 54 -6.79 -4.87 -15.17
C TYR A 54 -7.74 -4.97 -16.35
N VAL A 55 -7.22 -5.37 -17.51
CA VAL A 55 -8.02 -5.69 -18.71
C VAL A 55 -7.78 -7.13 -19.17
N PRO A 56 -8.81 -7.86 -19.61
CA PRO A 56 -8.63 -9.21 -20.11
C PRO A 56 -7.61 -9.27 -21.26
N GLY A 57 -6.60 -10.13 -21.13
CA GLY A 57 -5.55 -10.30 -22.14
C GLY A 57 -4.39 -9.31 -22.06
N GLU A 58 -4.31 -8.51 -20.99
CA GLU A 58 -3.16 -7.63 -20.72
C GLU A 58 -1.84 -8.41 -20.61
N VAL A 59 -0.75 -7.83 -21.13
CA VAL A 59 0.60 -8.38 -21.00
C VAL A 59 1.25 -7.77 -19.75
N PRO A 60 1.80 -8.59 -18.84
CA PRO A 60 2.39 -8.07 -17.60
C PRO A 60 3.70 -7.31 -17.87
N CYS A 61 3.95 -6.26 -17.08
CA CYS A 61 5.27 -5.68 -16.90
C CYS A 61 6.14 -6.62 -16.06
N TYR A 62 7.45 -6.39 -16.04
CA TYR A 62 8.38 -7.18 -15.23
C TYR A 62 9.21 -6.28 -14.33
N THR A 63 9.30 -6.64 -13.04
CA THR A 63 10.24 -5.99 -12.12
C THR A 63 11.68 -6.28 -12.52
N VAL A 64 12.64 -5.57 -11.92
CA VAL A 64 14.07 -5.87 -12.09
C VAL A 64 14.45 -7.29 -11.65
N GLU A 65 13.64 -7.90 -10.78
CA GLU A 65 13.78 -9.29 -10.32
C GLU A 65 13.08 -10.29 -11.25
N GLY A 66 12.45 -9.81 -12.33
CA GLY A 66 11.72 -10.63 -13.31
C GLY A 66 10.34 -11.09 -12.84
N VAL A 67 9.77 -10.46 -11.82
CA VAL A 67 8.44 -10.80 -11.31
C VAL A 67 7.37 -10.09 -12.16
N PRO A 68 6.37 -10.81 -12.70
CA PRO A 68 5.33 -10.21 -13.54
C PRO A 68 4.31 -9.42 -12.71
N TYR A 69 4.04 -8.18 -13.07
CA TYR A 69 3.00 -7.35 -12.44
C TYR A 69 2.19 -6.56 -13.47
N PHE A 70 0.92 -6.29 -13.16
CA PHE A 70 0.00 -5.52 -13.97
C PHE A 70 -0.15 -4.11 -13.40
N THR A 71 -0.05 -3.11 -14.27
CA THR A 71 -0.24 -1.72 -13.90
C THR A 71 -1.63 -1.23 -14.32
N PRO A 72 -2.26 -0.35 -13.54
CA PRO A 72 -3.40 0.41 -14.00
C PRO A 72 -3.18 1.04 -15.40
N PRO A 73 -4.23 1.12 -16.24
CA PRO A 73 -4.12 1.74 -17.55
C PRO A 73 -3.58 3.19 -17.49
N GLY A 74 -2.50 3.44 -18.22
CA GLY A 74 -1.85 4.76 -18.29
C GLY A 74 -0.68 4.96 -17.33
N GLU A 75 -0.39 3.99 -16.47
CA GLU A 75 0.85 3.98 -15.67
C GLU A 75 1.99 3.26 -16.43
N PRO A 76 3.24 3.76 -16.32
CA PRO A 76 4.38 3.14 -16.98
C PRO A 76 4.79 1.81 -16.33
N CYS A 77 5.39 0.93 -17.13
CA CYS A 77 6.41 -0.02 -16.65
C CYS A 77 7.73 0.75 -16.46
#